data_AF-A0A1H9EIJ6-F1
#
_entry.id   AF-A0A1H9EIJ6-F1
#
_cell.length_a   1.000
_cell.length_b   1.000
_cell.length_c   1.000
_cell.angle_alpha   90.00
_cell.angle_beta   90.00
_cell.angle_gamma   90.00
#
_symmetry.space_group_name_H-M   'P 1'
#
loop_
_entity.id
_entity.type
_entity.pdbx_description
1 polymer ?
#
loop_
_entity_poly.entity_id
_entity_poly.type
_entity_poly.pdbx_seq_one_letter_code
_entity_poly.pdbx_strand_id
1 'polypeptide(L)'
;MRSTLLTVLLFISGCCLAQEEVPIVSFAISAEGTPRLEVANEADFYYVLFAEGRARTLVQGDGQRAVLTEPLAALPEAAYTVHRYPRATPADLDKDGVDDLTELTDFPSRSPLNAARPIAFEDGVACIHDRSAFDELAFQPG
;
A
#
# COMPACT_ATOMS: atom_id res chain seq x y z
N MET A 1 31.60 53.61 0.59
CA MET A 1 31.66 52.75 1.79
C MET A 1 31.04 51.41 1.43
N ARG A 2 31.78 50.33 1.73
CA ARG A 2 31.44 48.94 1.44
C ARG A 2 30.22 48.53 2.25
N SER A 3 29.19 47.99 1.62
CA SER A 3 28.16 47.22 2.33
C SER A 3 28.11 45.85 1.68
N THR A 4 28.79 44.91 2.33
CA THR A 4 28.77 43.48 2.01
C THR A 4 27.34 42.96 2.18
N LEU A 5 26.69 42.61 1.07
CA LEU A 5 25.41 41.91 1.06
C LEU A 5 25.67 40.46 1.47
N LEU A 6 25.20 40.08 2.65
CA LEU A 6 25.33 38.74 3.23
C LEU A 6 24.33 37.79 2.53
N THR A 7 24.80 37.01 1.56
CA THR A 7 24.03 35.91 0.97
C THR A 7 23.95 34.76 1.97
N VAL A 8 22.81 34.59 2.62
CA VAL A 8 22.51 33.38 3.41
C VAL A 8 22.01 32.32 2.44
N LEU A 9 22.89 31.38 2.07
CA LEU A 9 22.55 30.18 1.31
C LEU A 9 22.00 29.14 2.31
N LEU A 10 20.67 29.09 2.45
CA LEU A 10 20.00 28.10 3.31
C LEU A 10 19.92 26.76 2.55
N PHE A 11 20.95 25.93 2.67
CA PHE A 11 20.88 24.51 2.30
C PHE A 11 19.99 23.79 3.34
N ILE A 12 18.69 23.74 3.10
CA ILE A 12 17.81 22.77 3.76
C ILE A 12 18.06 21.43 3.06
N SER A 13 19.06 20.68 3.55
CA SER A 13 19.34 19.33 3.10
C SER A 13 19.32 18.39 4.30
N GLY A 14 18.35 17.47 4.30
CA GLY A 14 18.35 16.27 5.15
C GLY A 14 17.17 16.17 6.12
N CYS A 15 16.41 15.07 5.99
CA CYS A 15 15.35 14.57 6.88
C CYS A 15 13.90 14.98 6.60
N CYS A 16 13.50 15.04 5.32
CA CYS A 16 12.22 14.43 4.96
C CYS A 16 12.54 13.21 4.10
N LEU A 17 12.47 12.00 4.66
CA LEU A 17 12.23 10.81 3.85
C LEU A 17 10.76 10.89 3.39
N ALA A 18 10.48 11.88 2.56
CA ALA A 18 9.17 12.12 2.01
C ALA A 18 8.91 11.06 0.95
N GLN A 19 7.69 10.51 0.99
CA GLN A 19 7.05 9.85 -0.14
C GLN A 19 7.44 10.55 -1.44
N GLU A 20 8.03 9.81 -2.37
CA GLU A 20 8.49 10.34 -3.65
C GLU A 20 7.75 9.64 -4.78
N GLU A 21 7.24 10.41 -5.73
CA GLU A 21 6.65 9.87 -6.96
C GLU A 21 7.77 9.37 -7.89
N VAL A 22 7.59 8.16 -8.40
CA VAL A 22 8.55 7.46 -9.27
C VAL A 22 8.00 7.45 -10.69
N PRO A 23 8.80 7.81 -11.71
CA PRO A 23 8.33 7.82 -13.09
C PRO A 23 7.97 6.41 -13.56
N ILE A 24 6.81 6.30 -14.22
CA ILE A 24 6.37 5.10 -14.91
C ILE A 24 7.22 4.94 -16.17
N VAL A 25 7.92 3.80 -16.28
CA VAL A 25 8.82 3.48 -17.40
C VAL A 25 8.04 2.87 -18.56
N SER A 26 7.00 2.08 -18.27
CA SER A 26 6.11 1.55 -19.28
C SER A 26 4.71 1.34 -18.73
N PHE A 27 3.72 1.60 -19.58
CA PHE A 27 2.31 1.33 -19.34
C PHE A 27 1.79 0.41 -20.45
N ALA A 28 1.12 -0.67 -20.06
CA ALA A 28 0.45 -1.58 -20.98
C ALA A 28 -0.87 -2.05 -20.39
N ILE A 29 -1.80 -2.43 -21.26
CA ILE A 29 -3.04 -3.10 -20.89
C ILE A 29 -2.86 -4.59 -21.20
N SER A 30 -3.12 -5.45 -20.22
CA SER A 30 -3.01 -6.91 -20.38
C SER A 30 -4.11 -7.45 -21.30
N ALA A 31 -4.00 -8.74 -21.67
CA ALA A 31 -5.05 -9.41 -22.44
C ALA A 31 -6.40 -9.46 -21.68
N GLU A 32 -6.36 -9.42 -20.35
CA GLU A 32 -7.50 -9.39 -19.44
C GLU A 32 -8.08 -7.98 -19.23
N GLY A 33 -7.47 -6.96 -19.83
CA GLY A 33 -7.90 -5.57 -19.70
C GLY A 33 -7.42 -4.87 -18.43
N THR A 34 -6.49 -5.46 -17.67
CA THR A 34 -5.94 -4.85 -16.45
C THR A 34 -4.68 -4.03 -16.76
N PRO A 35 -4.34 -3.02 -15.95
CA PRO A 35 -3.15 -2.22 -16.17
C PRO A 35 -1.90 -3.00 -15.74
N ARG A 36 -0.82 -2.83 -16.49
CA ARG A 36 0.51 -3.31 -16.16
C ARG A 36 1.50 -2.17 -16.29
N LEU A 37 1.99 -1.68 -15.16
CA LEU A 37 2.94 -0.58 -15.05
C LEU A 37 4.31 -1.12 -14.65
N GLU A 38 5.37 -0.63 -15.28
CA GLU A 38 6.74 -0.91 -14.85
C GLU A 38 7.42 0.35 -14.32
N VAL A 39 8.12 0.20 -13.20
CA VAL A 39 9.00 1.24 -12.64
C VAL A 39 10.38 0.66 -12.35
N ALA A 40 11.40 1.52 -12.41
CA ALA A 40 12.69 1.17 -11.84
C ALA A 40 12.53 1.04 -10.32
N ASN A 41 13.12 0.00 -9.73
CA ASN A 41 13.05 -0.20 -8.28
C ASN A 41 14.44 -0.37 -7.65
N GLU A 42 14.49 -0.15 -6.34
CA GLU A 42 15.68 -0.28 -5.49
C GLU A 42 15.31 -1.17 -4.30
N ALA A 43 16.27 -1.97 -3.82
CA ALA A 43 16.03 -2.96 -2.77
C ALA A 43 15.70 -2.35 -1.39
N ASP A 44 16.04 -1.08 -1.17
CA ASP A 44 15.78 -0.39 0.11
C ASP A 44 14.37 0.21 0.20
N PHE A 45 13.56 0.06 -0.86
CA PHE A 45 12.23 0.67 -0.97
C PHE A 45 11.14 -0.36 -1.26
N TYR A 46 9.90 0.06 -1.04
CA TYR A 46 8.72 -0.56 -1.61
C TYR A 46 7.92 0.49 -2.37
N TYR A 47 7.08 0.03 -3.29
CA TYR A 47 6.44 0.84 -4.30
C TYR A 47 4.94 0.61 -4.23
N VAL A 48 4.17 1.68 -4.26
CA VAL A 48 2.71 1.61 -4.17
C VAL A 48 2.12 2.28 -5.39
N LEU A 49 1.27 1.52 -6.09
CA LEU A 49 0.45 2.01 -7.19
C LEU A 49 -0.76 2.73 -6.63
N PHE A 50 -0.98 3.95 -7.11
CA PHE A 50 -2.21 4.70 -6.89
C PHE A 50 -2.97 4.81 -8.20
N ALA A 51 -4.28 4.58 -8.14
CA ALA A 51 -5.21 4.86 -9.24
C ALA A 51 -6.27 5.83 -8.72
N GLU A 52 -6.37 7.00 -9.36
CA GLU A 52 -7.23 8.11 -8.93
C GLU A 52 -7.01 8.51 -7.46
N GLY A 53 -5.74 8.52 -7.04
CA GLY A 53 -5.35 8.89 -5.67
C GLY A 53 -5.65 7.85 -4.59
N ARG A 54 -6.09 6.63 -4.97
CA ARG A 54 -6.30 5.51 -4.04
C ARG A 54 -5.22 4.46 -4.21
N ALA A 55 -4.59 4.02 -3.12
CA ALA A 55 -3.63 2.93 -3.15
C ALA A 55 -4.31 1.63 -3.62
N ARG A 56 -3.66 0.91 -4.55
CA ARG A 56 -4.20 -0.30 -5.19
C ARG A 56 -3.35 -1.52 -4.94
N THR A 57 -2.03 -1.37 -5.01
CA THR A 57 -1.09 -2.49 -4.93
C THR A 57 0.23 -2.01 -4.40
N LEU A 58 0.84 -2.86 -3.58
CA LEU A 58 2.15 -2.67 -3.00
C LEU A 58 3.09 -3.75 -3.53
N VAL A 59 4.28 -3.34 -3.97
CA VAL A 59 5.35 -4.23 -4.44
C VAL A 59 6.66 -3.91 -3.72
N GLN A 60 7.28 -4.94 -3.17
CA GLN A 60 8.61 -4.84 -2.55
C GLN A 60 9.70 -4.70 -3.62
N GLY A 61 10.61 -3.73 -3.45
CA GLY A 61 11.74 -3.54 -4.36
C GLY A 61 12.79 -4.65 -4.28
N ASP A 62 13.35 -5.06 -5.42
CA ASP A 62 14.41 -6.07 -5.51
C ASP A 62 15.66 -5.56 -6.27
N GLY A 63 15.65 -4.28 -6.69
CA GLY A 63 16.74 -3.66 -7.43
C GLY A 63 16.74 -3.98 -8.93
N GLN A 64 15.67 -4.58 -9.46
CA GLN A 64 15.44 -4.80 -10.89
C GLN A 64 14.34 -3.86 -11.41
N ARG A 65 13.18 -4.40 -11.77
CA ARG A 65 11.98 -3.66 -12.17
C ARG A 65 10.80 -4.15 -11.37
N ALA A 66 10.06 -3.24 -10.76
CA ALA A 66 8.78 -3.58 -10.17
C ALA A 66 7.70 -3.52 -11.25
N VAL A 67 6.89 -4.57 -11.31
CA VAL A 67 5.67 -4.61 -12.12
C VAL A 67 4.50 -4.40 -11.18
N LEU A 68 3.75 -3.31 -11.37
CA LEU A 68 2.56 -3.00 -10.61
C LEU A 68 1.31 -3.22 -11.48
N THR A 69 0.30 -3.83 -10.89
CA THR A 69 -0.99 -4.14 -11.54
C THR A 69 -2.13 -3.95 -10.55
N GLU A 70 -3.37 -4.00 -11.00
CA GLU A 70 -4.55 -4.09 -10.15
C GLU A 70 -5.60 -4.99 -10.83
N PRO A 71 -6.55 -5.58 -10.08
CA PRO A 71 -7.53 -6.50 -10.66
C PRO A 71 -8.65 -5.82 -11.47
N LEU A 72 -8.72 -4.48 -11.47
CA LEU A 72 -9.75 -3.70 -12.15
C LEU A 72 -9.37 -3.41 -13.61
N ALA A 73 -10.38 -3.04 -14.40
CA ALA A 73 -10.17 -2.57 -15.77
C ALA A 73 -9.24 -1.35 -15.80
N ALA A 74 -8.31 -1.33 -16.75
CA ALA A 74 -7.32 -0.27 -16.89
C ALA A 74 -7.99 1.10 -17.12
N LEU A 75 -7.56 2.08 -16.34
CA LEU A 75 -7.85 3.49 -16.55
C LEU A 75 -6.85 4.10 -17.56
N PRO A 76 -7.07 5.32 -18.04
CA PRO A 76 -6.03 6.05 -18.78
C PRO A 76 -4.76 6.18 -17.94
N GLU A 77 -3.58 6.15 -18.57
CA GLU A 77 -2.27 6.21 -17.89
C GLU A 77 -2.16 7.38 -16.90
N ALA A 78 -2.73 8.55 -17.26
CA ALA A 78 -2.72 9.75 -16.42
C ALA A 78 -3.50 9.62 -15.09
N ALA A 79 -4.29 8.56 -14.92
CA ALA A 79 -4.97 8.26 -13.65
C ALA A 79 -4.07 7.52 -12.65
N TYR A 80 -2.87 7.10 -13.08
CA TYR A 80 -1.94 6.33 -12.27
C TYR A 80 -0.76 7.17 -11.79
N THR A 81 -0.40 6.98 -10.53
CA THR A 81 0.89 7.43 -9.98
C THR A 81 1.53 6.27 -9.20
N VAL A 82 2.85 6.26 -9.14
CA VAL A 82 3.58 5.29 -8.31
C VAL A 82 4.42 6.07 -7.32
N HIS A 83 4.32 5.70 -6.05
CA HIS A 83 5.14 6.31 -5.00
C HIS A 83 6.06 5.26 -4.38
N ARG A 84 7.27 5.68 -3.99
CA ARG A 84 8.19 4.84 -3.22
C ARG A 84 8.23 5.24 -1.75
N TYR A 85 8.51 4.25 -0.91
CA TYR A 85 8.60 4.38 0.53
C TYR A 85 9.83 3.61 1.05
N PRO A 86 10.62 4.20 1.97
CA PRO A 86 11.78 3.51 2.52
C PRO A 86 11.36 2.33 3.40
N ARG A 87 12.03 1.18 3.25
CA ARG A 87 11.82 0.03 4.13
C ARG A 87 12.28 0.25 5.55
N ALA A 88 13.25 1.15 5.75
CA ALA A 88 13.75 1.52 7.07
C ALA A 88 12.72 2.31 7.90
N THR A 89 11.77 2.97 7.22
CA THR A 89 10.71 3.78 7.84
C THR A 89 9.43 3.57 7.04
N PRO A 90 8.80 2.39 7.14
CA PRO A 90 7.58 2.09 6.40
C PRO A 90 6.45 3.03 6.83
N ALA A 91 5.60 3.38 5.88
CA ALA A 91 4.39 4.15 6.08
C ALA A 91 3.26 3.28 6.66
N ASP A 92 2.16 3.93 7.01
CA ASP A 92 0.88 3.34 7.41
C ASP A 92 -0.17 3.99 6.47
N LEU A 93 -0.38 3.36 5.31
CA LEU A 93 -1.14 3.93 4.19
C LEU A 93 -2.64 3.96 4.44
N ASP A 94 -3.16 2.94 5.11
CA ASP A 94 -4.57 2.82 5.44
C ASP A 94 -4.94 3.43 6.80
N LYS A 95 -3.93 3.80 7.60
CA LYS A 95 -4.02 4.57 8.85
C LYS A 95 -4.66 3.79 9.98
N ASP A 96 -4.39 2.49 10.05
CA ASP A 96 -4.89 1.61 11.11
C ASP A 96 -3.98 1.59 12.36
N GLY A 97 -2.79 2.21 12.28
CA GLY A 97 -1.81 2.32 13.35
C GLY A 97 -0.67 1.30 13.27
N VAL A 98 -0.62 0.49 12.20
CA VAL A 98 0.40 -0.54 11.95
C VAL A 98 1.06 -0.21 10.62
N ASP A 99 2.38 -0.39 10.50
CA ASP A 99 3.05 -0.05 9.25
C ASP A 99 2.83 -1.11 8.15
N ASP A 100 2.83 -0.63 6.91
CA ASP A 100 2.52 -1.39 5.69
C ASP A 100 3.33 -2.68 5.57
N LEU A 101 4.61 -2.67 5.99
CA LEU A 101 5.49 -3.84 5.84
C LEU A 101 5.27 -4.86 6.94
N THR A 102 5.00 -4.42 8.17
CA THR A 102 4.57 -5.29 9.26
C THR A 102 3.28 -6.01 8.87
N GLU A 103 2.29 -5.30 8.33
CA GLU A 103 1.03 -5.90 7.88
C GLU A 103 1.20 -6.85 6.71
N LEU A 104 2.07 -6.52 5.75
CA LEU A 104 2.36 -7.39 4.61
C LEU A 104 2.87 -8.76 5.04
N THR A 105 3.63 -8.83 6.15
CA THR A 105 4.12 -10.09 6.71
C THR A 105 3.09 -10.87 7.51
N ASP A 106 1.98 -10.24 7.91
CA ASP A 106 0.85 -10.84 8.66
C ASP A 106 -0.36 -11.13 7.77
N PHE A 107 -0.12 -11.33 6.46
CA PHE A 107 -1.17 -11.76 5.52
C PHE A 107 -1.58 -13.23 5.81
N PRO A 108 -2.89 -13.58 5.81
CA PRO A 108 -4.06 -12.78 5.42
C PRO A 108 -4.76 -12.07 6.58
N SER A 109 -4.22 -12.10 7.80
CA SER A 109 -4.84 -11.50 8.98
C SER A 109 -4.89 -9.97 8.92
N ARG A 110 -3.94 -9.36 8.20
CA ARG A 110 -3.81 -7.91 7.98
C ARG A 110 -3.61 -7.58 6.50
N SER A 111 -3.81 -6.32 6.15
CA SER A 111 -3.69 -5.87 4.77
C SER A 111 -3.19 -4.42 4.71
N PRO A 112 -2.00 -4.16 4.13
CA PRO A 112 -1.36 -2.84 4.14
C PRO A 112 -2.17 -1.67 3.56
N LEU A 113 -3.19 -1.98 2.76
CA LEU A 113 -3.96 -1.01 1.98
C LEU A 113 -5.45 -1.07 2.35
N ASN A 114 -5.78 -1.73 3.46
CA ASN A 114 -7.15 -1.95 3.88
C ASN A 114 -7.24 -2.05 5.41
N ALA A 115 -7.64 -0.95 6.03
CA ALA A 115 -7.81 -0.78 7.48
C ALA A 115 -8.98 -1.60 8.08
N ALA A 116 -9.41 -2.66 7.40
CA ALA A 116 -10.44 -3.55 7.88
C ALA A 116 -9.89 -4.36 9.06
N ARG A 117 -10.56 -4.23 10.21
CA ARG A 117 -10.24 -5.05 11.38
C ARG A 117 -10.49 -6.53 11.08
N PRO A 118 -9.71 -7.45 11.67
CA PRO A 118 -10.04 -8.85 11.65
C PRO A 118 -11.47 -9.08 12.13
N ILE A 119 -12.22 -9.90 11.39
CA ILE A 119 -13.54 -10.34 11.83
C ILE A 119 -13.31 -11.32 13.00
N ALA A 120 -13.97 -11.08 14.14
CA ALA A 120 -13.89 -11.99 15.26
C ALA A 120 -14.37 -13.38 14.83
N PHE A 121 -13.82 -14.45 15.42
CA PHE A 121 -14.17 -15.81 15.01
C PHE A 121 -15.69 -16.02 15.07
N GLU A 122 -16.31 -15.62 16.18
CA GLU A 122 -17.76 -15.63 16.42
C GLU A 122 -18.59 -14.90 15.36
N ASP A 123 -18.05 -13.83 14.77
CA ASP A 123 -18.72 -13.01 13.76
C ASP A 123 -18.47 -13.52 12.32
N GLY A 124 -17.43 -14.34 12.13
CA GLY A 124 -17.01 -14.90 10.84
C GLY A 124 -17.55 -16.29 10.54
N VAL A 125 -18.21 -16.95 11.51
CA VAL A 125 -18.78 -18.30 11.32
C VAL A 125 -20.02 -18.24 10.42
N ALA A 126 -19.81 -18.33 9.11
CA ALA A 126 -20.90 -18.44 8.15
C ALA A 126 -21.57 -19.83 8.13
N CYS A 127 -21.03 -20.81 8.88
CA CYS A 127 -21.52 -22.18 8.91
C CYS A 127 -21.40 -22.79 10.31
N ILE A 128 -22.54 -23.11 10.92
CA ILE A 128 -22.60 -23.94 12.12
C ILE A 128 -22.47 -25.40 11.66
N HIS A 129 -21.30 -26.01 11.92
CA HIS A 129 -20.94 -27.32 11.36
C HIS A 129 -21.66 -28.51 12.00
N ASP A 130 -22.19 -28.35 13.21
CA ASP A 130 -22.91 -29.41 13.90
C ASP A 130 -24.01 -28.86 14.82
N ARG A 131 -24.89 -29.77 15.22
CA ARG A 131 -26.06 -29.44 16.03
C ARG A 131 -25.70 -28.97 17.44
N SER A 132 -24.59 -29.43 18.00
CA SER A 132 -24.16 -29.04 19.36
C SER A 132 -23.80 -27.57 19.38
N ALA A 133 -23.01 -27.10 18.40
CA ALA A 133 -22.66 -25.70 18.25
C ALA A 133 -23.89 -24.80 18.00
N PHE A 134 -24.92 -25.32 17.32
CA PHE A 134 -26.19 -24.59 17.17
C PHE A 134 -26.91 -24.40 18.50
N ASP A 135 -27.05 -25.47 19.30
CA ASP A 135 -27.82 -25.42 20.55
C ASP A 135 -27.13 -24.55 21.63
N GLU A 136 -25.80 -24.41 21.58
CA GLU A 136 -25.02 -23.51 22.44
C GLU A 136 -25.18 -22.02 22.07
N LEU A 137 -25.23 -21.71 20.77
CA LEU A 137 -25.32 -20.33 20.26
C LEU A 137 -26.77 -19.84 20.13
N ALA A 138 -27.76 -20.75 20.12
CA ALA A 138 -29.16 -20.41 19.99
C ALA A 138 -29.72 -19.76 21.27
N PHE A 139 -30.63 -18.80 21.09
CA PHE A 139 -31.38 -18.19 22.21
C PHE A 139 -32.11 -19.27 23.02
N GLN A 140 -31.83 -19.33 24.32
CA GLN A 140 -32.50 -20.23 25.25
C GLN A 140 -33.56 -19.45 26.04
N PRO A 141 -34.86 -19.66 25.79
CA PRO A 141 -35.89 -19.12 26.66
C PRO A 141 -35.77 -19.79 28.04
N GLY A 142 -35.70 -18.95 29.09
CA GLY A 142 -35.68 -19.40 30.48
C GLY A 142 -37.00 -19.99 30.97
#